data_AF-A0A834IIE4-F1
#
_entry.id   AF-A0A834IIE4-F1
#
_cell.length_a   1.000
_cell.length_b   1.000
_cell.length_c   1.000
_cell.angle_alpha   90.00
_cell.angle_beta   90.00
_cell.angle_gamma   90.00
#
_symmetry.space_group_name_H-M   'P 1'
#
loop_
_entity.id
_entity.type
_entity.pdbx_description
1 polymer ?
#
loop_
_entity_poly.entity_id
_entity_poly.type
_entity_poly.pdbx_seq_one_letter_code
_entity_poly.pdbx_strand_id
1 'polypeptide(L)'
;MSLGVILSFIVVYIFKYFQLIQAILASISISSVVLTFSFELYNTGQHLEDQFELIYCALANMPWYLWDRRNKQIYFLLIAQMQKDVSIYVGLNTQVNRKSFIMYGKFLYAAFNYFYQIR
;
A
#
# COMPACT_ATOMS: atom_id res chain seq x y z
N MET A 1 7.96 -11.79 -3.78
CA MET A 1 9.05 -11.31 -2.90
C MET A 1 9.21 -9.82 -3.15
N SER A 2 9.08 -8.97 -2.12
CA SER A 2 9.32 -7.53 -2.30
C SER A 2 10.78 -7.30 -2.70
N LEU A 3 11.01 -6.40 -3.66
CA LEU A 3 12.34 -6.04 -4.17
C LEU A 3 13.33 -5.73 -3.04
N GLY A 4 12.86 -5.16 -1.93
CA GLY A 4 13.68 -4.87 -0.75
C GLY A 4 14.21 -6.10 -0.02
N VAL A 5 13.46 -7.20 0.05
CA VAL A 5 13.95 -8.45 0.66
C VAL A 5 15.01 -9.10 -0.23
N ILE A 6 14.79 -9.10 -1.54
CA ILE A 6 15.78 -9.58 -2.51
C ILE A 6 17.05 -8.74 -2.45
N LEU A 7 16.92 -7.40 -2.40
CA LEU A 7 18.05 -6.47 -2.22
C LEU A 7 18.78 -6.71 -0.90
N SER A 8 18.07 -6.97 0.21
CA SER A 8 18.72 -7.27 1.49
C SER A 8 19.54 -8.56 1.46
N PHE A 9 19.07 -9.60 0.76
CA PHE A 9 19.81 -10.84 0.55
C PHE A 9 21.03 -10.64 -0.37
N ILE A 10 20.87 -9.87 -1.45
CA ILE A 10 21.97 -9.51 -2.36
C ILE A 10 23.04 -8.70 -1.60
N VAL A 11 22.64 -7.77 -0.74
CA VAL A 11 23.55 -7.01 0.13
C VAL A 11 24.31 -7.95 1.06
N VAL A 12 23.64 -8.86 1.77
CA VAL A 12 24.34 -9.85 2.63
C VAL A 12 25.31 -10.71 1.83
N TYR A 13 24.97 -11.08 0.60
CA TYR A 13 25.83 -11.89 -0.27
C TYR A 13 27.07 -11.12 -0.77
N ILE A 14 26.91 -9.84 -1.12
CA ILE A 14 28.01 -8.95 -1.53
C ILE A 14 28.93 -8.62 -0.33
N PHE A 15 28.36 -8.42 0.86
CA PHE A 15 29.10 -8.10 2.09
C PHE A 15 29.74 -9.31 2.79
N LYS A 16 29.67 -10.51 2.21
CA LYS A 16 30.37 -11.70 2.70
C LYS A 16 31.91 -11.53 2.74
N TYR A 17 32.44 -10.49 2.07
CA TYR A 17 33.83 -10.04 2.12
C TYR A 17 34.19 -9.13 3.31
N PHE A 18 33.20 -8.66 4.07
CA PHE A 18 33.36 -7.85 5.28
C PHE A 18 32.98 -8.67 6.53
N GLN A 19 33.42 -8.24 7.73
CA GLN A 19 33.15 -8.98 8.97
C GLN A 19 31.65 -9.29 9.16
N LEU A 20 31.33 -10.56 9.41
CA LEU A 20 29.96 -11.13 9.45
C LEU A 20 28.97 -10.34 10.32
N ILE A 21 29.45 -9.74 11.41
CA ILE A 21 28.64 -8.90 12.31
C ILE A 21 28.13 -7.63 11.62
N GLN A 22 28.97 -6.97 10.82
CA GLN A 22 28.60 -5.73 10.14
C GLN A 22 27.56 -5.98 9.04
N ALA A 23 27.67 -7.11 8.34
CA ALA A 23 26.70 -7.53 7.33
C ALA A 23 25.30 -7.79 7.92
N ILE A 24 25.24 -8.43 9.10
CA ILE A 24 23.97 -8.67 9.81
C ILE A 24 23.32 -7.35 10.24
N LEU A 25 24.09 -6.45 10.85
CA LEU A 25 23.59 -5.14 11.28
C LEU A 25 23.08 -4.31 10.11
N ALA A 26 23.79 -4.32 8.97
CA ALA A 26 23.35 -3.64 7.75
C ALA A 26 22.07 -4.25 7.16
N SER A 27 21.92 -5.57 7.20
CA SER A 27 20.70 -6.25 6.74
C SER A 27 19.48 -5.87 7.58
N ILE A 28 19.64 -5.83 8.90
CA ILE A 28 18.57 -5.43 9.84
C ILE A 28 18.18 -3.97 9.61
N SER A 29 19.14 -3.07 9.44
CA SER A 29 18.83 -1.65 9.23
C SER A 29 18.12 -1.41 7.89
N ILE A 30 18.57 -2.03 6.81
CA ILE A 30 17.94 -1.92 5.49
C ILE A 30 16.51 -2.50 5.52
N SER A 31 16.33 -3.69 6.11
CA SER A 31 15.01 -4.30 6.21
C SER A 31 14.05 -3.48 7.05
N SER A 32 14.53 -2.88 8.15
CA SER A 32 13.73 -1.94 8.95
C SER A 32 13.26 -0.74 8.12
N VAL A 33 14.16 -0.08 7.38
CA VAL A 33 13.81 1.10 6.57
C VAL A 33 12.79 0.74 5.49
N VAL A 34 12.99 -0.39 4.80
CA VAL A 34 12.05 -0.87 3.78
C VAL A 34 10.66 -1.13 4.36
N LEU A 35 10.59 -1.72 5.56
CA LEU A 35 9.31 -1.98 6.23
C LEU A 35 8.60 -0.69 6.61
N THR A 36 9.30 0.28 7.21
CA THR A 36 8.70 1.57 7.59
C THR A 36 8.19 2.32 6.37
N PHE A 37 9.00 2.41 5.31
CA PHE A 37 8.61 3.09 4.07
C PHE A 37 7.41 2.40 3.39
N SER A 38 7.40 1.06 3.37
CA SER A 38 6.25 0.31 2.85
C SER A 38 4.99 0.62 3.67
N PHE A 39 5.09 0.60 5.01
CA PHE A 39 3.97 0.88 5.89
C PHE A 39 3.38 2.28 5.67
N GLU A 40 4.23 3.30 5.55
CA GLU A 40 3.81 4.67 5.25
C GLU A 40 3.12 4.80 3.88
N LEU A 41 3.67 4.16 2.84
CA LEU A 41 3.05 4.13 1.51
C LEU A 41 1.64 3.52 1.55
N TYR A 42 1.49 2.33 2.16
CA TYR A 42 0.19 1.67 2.24
C TYR A 42 -0.82 2.43 3.10
N ASN A 43 -0.38 3.11 4.17
CA ASN A 43 -1.25 4.00 4.94
C ASN A 43 -1.65 5.24 4.15
N THR A 44 -0.75 5.80 3.35
CA THR A 44 -1.04 6.98 2.54
C THR A 44 -2.10 6.66 1.48
N GLY A 45 -1.97 5.52 0.81
CA GLY A 45 -2.98 5.09 -0.16
C GLY A 45 -4.33 4.76 0.49
N GLN A 46 -4.34 4.13 1.67
CA GLN A 46 -5.56 3.95 2.46
C GLN A 46 -6.20 5.28 2.86
N HIS A 47 -5.41 6.23 3.36
CA HIS A 47 -5.92 7.53 3.79
C HIS A 47 -6.56 8.28 2.62
N LEU A 48 -6.00 8.16 1.42
CA LEU A 48 -6.59 8.74 0.22
C LEU A 48 -7.95 8.11 -0.10
N GLU A 49 -8.05 6.77 -0.08
CA GLU A 49 -9.33 6.05 -0.25
C GLU A 49 -10.37 6.53 0.78
N ASP A 50 -9.99 6.62 2.06
CA ASP A 50 -10.87 7.07 3.15
C ASP A 50 -11.36 8.52 2.95
N GLN A 51 -10.50 9.43 2.48
CA GLN A 51 -10.90 10.81 2.19
C GLN A 51 -11.89 10.90 1.02
N PHE A 52 -11.71 10.09 -0.02
CA PHE A 52 -12.65 10.01 -1.14
C PHE A 52 -14.00 9.46 -0.71
N GLU A 53 -14.02 8.45 0.16
CA GLU A 53 -15.25 7.91 0.74
C GLU A 53 -16.01 8.96 1.56
N LEU A 54 -15.31 9.78 2.34
CA LEU A 54 -15.91 10.88 3.09
C LEU A 54 -16.54 11.93 2.17
N ILE A 55 -15.87 12.30 1.07
CA ILE A 55 -16.39 13.23 0.07
C ILE A 55 -17.65 12.64 -0.59
N TYR A 56 -17.61 11.37 -0.96
CA TYR A 56 -18.76 10.67 -1.54
C TYR A 56 -19.95 10.65 -0.58
N CYS A 57 -19.72 10.29 0.69
CA CYS A 57 -20.75 10.33 1.73
C CYS A 57 -21.32 11.74 1.93
N ALA A 58 -20.48 12.77 1.92
CA ALA A 58 -20.92 14.15 2.02
C ALA A 58 -21.82 14.56 0.84
N LEU A 59 -21.43 14.20 -0.39
CA LEU A 59 -22.23 14.45 -1.60
C LEU A 59 -23.55 13.67 -1.57
N ALA A 60 -23.56 12.43 -1.10
CA ALA A 60 -24.77 11.62 -0.99
C ALA A 60 -25.79 12.23 -0.01
N ASN A 61 -25.31 12.89 1.06
CA ASN A 61 -26.14 13.51 2.09
C ASN A 61 -26.58 14.95 1.76
N MET A 62 -26.12 15.54 0.66
CA MET A 62 -26.55 16.90 0.28
C MET A 62 -28.01 16.90 -0.20
N PRO A 63 -28.81 17.94 0.12
CA PRO A 63 -30.19 18.06 -0.34
C PRO A 63 -30.26 18.53 -1.80
N TRP A 64 -29.69 17.74 -2.71
CA TRP A 64 -29.56 18.04 -4.14
C TRP A 64 -30.90 18.31 -4.82
N TYR A 65 -32.00 17.78 -4.28
CA TYR A 65 -33.35 17.99 -4.78
C TYR A 65 -33.81 19.45 -4.69
N LEU A 66 -33.25 20.24 -3.77
CA LEU A 66 -33.55 21.66 -3.61
C LEU A 66 -32.76 22.57 -4.57
N TRP A 67 -31.79 22.03 -5.30
CA TRP A 67 -30.88 22.85 -6.10
C TRP A 67 -31.46 23.23 -7.47
N ASP A 68 -30.97 24.35 -7.99
CA ASP A 68 -31.25 24.80 -9.37
C ASP A 68 -30.73 23.80 -10.40
N ARG A 69 -31.33 23.83 -11.60
CA ARG A 69 -31.01 22.90 -12.70
C ARG A 69 -29.51 22.83 -13.02
N ARG A 70 -28.81 23.97 -13.00
CA ARG A 70 -27.36 24.05 -13.24
C ARG A 70 -26.56 23.33 -12.17
N ASN A 71 -26.91 23.53 -10.89
CA ASN A 71 -26.21 22.91 -9.77
C ASN A 71 -26.49 21.41 -9.69
N LYS A 72 -27.72 20.97 -10.02
CA LYS A 72 -28.05 19.54 -10.17
C LYS A 72 -27.22 18.86 -11.26
N GLN A 73 -27.01 19.51 -12.40
CA GLN A 73 -26.16 18.96 -13.46
C GLN A 73 -24.71 18.75 -12.99
N ILE A 74 -24.15 19.73 -12.28
CA ILE A 74 -22.80 19.63 -11.71
C ILE A 74 -22.73 18.49 -10.68
N TYR A 75 -23.73 18.40 -9.81
CA TYR A 75 -23.86 17.34 -8.81
C TYR A 75 -23.82 15.94 -9.43
N PHE A 76 -24.65 15.69 -10.44
CA PHE A 76 -24.69 14.39 -11.11
C PHE A 76 -23.35 14.04 -11.77
N LEU A 77 -22.66 15.05 -12.32
CA LEU A 77 -21.35 14.86 -12.93
C LEU A 77 -20.29 14.49 -11.88
N LEU A 78 -20.30 15.16 -10.72
CA LEU A 78 -19.40 14.85 -9.60
C LEU A 78 -19.63 13.45 -9.05
N ILE A 79 -20.89 13.05 -8.81
CA ILE A 79 -21.19 11.70 -8.32
C ILE A 79 -20.81 10.63 -9.33
N ALA A 80 -21.10 10.84 -10.62
CA ALA A 80 -20.73 9.90 -11.67
C ALA A 80 -19.20 9.70 -11.75
N GLN A 81 -18.41 10.73 -11.47
CA GLN A 81 -16.95 10.64 -11.43
C GLN A 81 -16.45 9.97 -10.14
N MET A 82 -17.08 10.24 -9.00
CA MET A 82 -16.70 9.72 -7.68
C MET A 82 -17.10 8.25 -7.45
N GLN A 83 -17.99 7.69 -8.29
CA GLN A 83 -18.35 6.27 -8.22
C GLN A 83 -17.18 5.32 -8.54
N LYS A 84 -16.11 5.81 -9.18
CA LYS A 84 -14.91 5.02 -9.40
C LYS A 84 -14.01 5.09 -8.17
N ASP A 85 -13.73 3.95 -7.55
CA ASP A 85 -12.79 3.83 -6.43
C ASP A 85 -11.45 4.47 -6.80
N VAL A 86 -11.13 5.61 -6.17
CA VAL A 86 -9.84 6.27 -6.35
C VAL A 86 -8.83 5.52 -5.50
N SER A 87 -8.21 4.52 -6.12
CA SER A 87 -7.17 3.70 -5.52
C SER A 87 -5.84 4.00 -6.19
N ILE A 88 -4.79 4.11 -5.39
CA ILE A 88 -3.42 4.21 -5.91
C ILE A 88 -2.97 2.80 -6.27
N TYR A 89 -2.52 2.61 -7.51
CA TYR A 89 -1.99 1.33 -7.98
C TYR A 89 -0.46 1.39 -8.07
N VAL A 90 0.21 0.35 -7.58
CA VAL A 90 1.65 0.13 -7.77
C VAL A 90 1.88 -1.11 -8.62
N GLY A 91 2.66 -0.96 -9.67
CA GLY A 91 2.97 -2.02 -10.63
C GLY A 91 1.78 -2.37 -11.53
N LEU A 92 1.58 -3.66 -11.79
CA LEU A 92 0.61 -4.12 -12.80
C LEU A 92 -0.84 -4.18 -12.29
N ASN A 93 -1.10 -4.32 -10.98
CA ASN A 93 -2.47 -4.30 -10.47
C ASN A 93 -2.63 -4.24 -8.93
N THR A 94 -1.59 -3.84 -8.18
CA THR A 94 -1.67 -3.91 -6.71
C THR A 94 -2.14 -2.59 -6.14
N GLN A 95 -3.31 -2.60 -5.49
CA GLN A 95 -3.81 -1.42 -4.79
C GLN A 95 -2.96 -1.15 -3.55
N VAL A 96 -2.58 0.11 -3.36
CA VAL A 96 -1.83 0.57 -2.20
C VAL A 96 -2.81 0.86 -1.08
N ASN A 97 -3.33 -0.19 -0.46
CA ASN A 97 -4.20 -0.09 0.71
C ASN A 97 -3.81 -1.12 1.78
N ARG A 98 -4.39 -0.98 2.97
CA ARG A 98 -4.03 -1.85 4.10
C ARG A 98 -4.32 -3.32 3.82
N LYS A 99 -5.35 -3.61 3.02
CA LYS A 99 -5.72 -4.97 2.62
C LYS A 99 -4.59 -5.64 1.83
N SER A 100 -4.02 -4.94 0.85
CA SER A 100 -2.87 -5.43 0.08
C SER A 100 -1.62 -5.59 0.96
N PHE A 101 -1.36 -4.67 1.89
CA PHE A 101 -0.23 -4.81 2.82
C PHE A 101 -0.31 -6.08 3.67
N ILE A 102 -1.48 -6.36 4.23
CA ILE A 102 -1.72 -7.59 5.01
C ILE A 102 -1.57 -8.83 4.14
N MET A 103 -2.04 -8.80 2.89
CA MET A 103 -1.88 -9.90 1.95
C MET A 103 -0.39 -10.21 1.69
N TYR A 104 0.44 -9.17 1.50
CA TYR A 104 1.89 -9.35 1.38
C TYR A 104 2.52 -9.91 2.66
N GLY A 105 2.11 -9.44 3.84
CA GLY A 105 2.58 -9.96 5.12
C GLY A 105 2.26 -11.45 5.29
N LYS A 106 1.03 -11.87 4.96
CA LYS A 106 0.60 -13.28 4.96
C LYS A 106 1.40 -14.13 3.98
N PHE A 107 1.66 -13.61 2.78
CA PHE A 107 2.49 -14.29 1.79
C PHE A 107 3.92 -14.51 2.30
N LEU A 108 4.54 -13.48 2.89
CA LEU A 108 5.88 -13.60 3.48
C LEU A 108 5.90 -14.63 4.61
N TYR A 109 4.92 -14.57 5.52
CA TYR A 109 4.80 -15.55 6.61
C TYR A 109 4.66 -16.98 6.08
N ALA A 110 3.80 -17.20 5.09
CA ALA A 110 3.62 -18.51 4.48
C ALA A 110 4.92 -19.02 3.82
N ALA A 111 5.64 -18.14 3.12
CA ALA A 111 6.92 -18.48 2.51
C ALA A 111 7.97 -18.87 3.58
N PHE A 112 8.09 -18.11 4.67
CA PHE A 112 9.00 -18.45 5.76
C PHE A 112 8.64 -19.79 6.41
N ASN A 113 7.36 -20.05 6.64
CA ASN A 113 6.91 -21.31 7.22
C ASN A 113 7.20 -22.51 6.29
N TYR A 114 6.98 -22.34 4.98
CA TYR A 114 7.34 -23.34 3.97
C TYR A 114 8.85 -23.65 3.98
N PHE A 115 9.71 -22.62 4.00
CA PHE A 115 11.16 -22.82 4.08
C PHE A 115 11.62 -23.43 5.41
N TYR A 116 10.93 -23.13 6.50
CA TYR A 116 11.20 -23.74 7.80
C TYR A 116 10.88 -25.24 7.82
N GLN A 117 9.78 -25.65 7.19
CA GLN A 117 9.34 -27.06 7.15
C GLN A 117 10.16 -27.95 6.21
N ILE A 118 10.80 -27.36 5.19
CA ILE A 118 11.64 -28.09 4.22
C ILE A 118 13.05 -28.36 4.77
N ARG A 119 13.44 -27.68 5.85
CA ARG A 119 14.74 -27.83 6.50
C ARG A 119 14.65 -28.78 7.68
#